data_AF-A0A5M9KXD9-F1
#
_entry.id   AF-A0A5M9KXD9-F1
#
_cell.length_a   1.000
_cell.length_b   1.000
_cell.length_c   1.000
_cell.angle_alpha   90.00
_cell.angle_beta   90.00
_cell.angle_gamma   90.00
#
_symmetry.space_group_name_H-M   'P 1'
#
loop_
_entity.id
_entity.type
_entity.pdbx_description
1 polymer ?
#
loop_
_entity_poly.entity_id
_entity_poly.type
_entity_poly.pdbx_seq_one_letter_code
_entity_poly.pdbx_strand_id
1 'polypeptide(L)'
;MEDAPAPQSPAKPSSKAGKQAQDDFSAIYLRKVAAEFADDLDKVREAQDFKASSVPMLIHALKQGESLFSVEERRRVVGAANA
;
A
#
# COMPACT_ATOMS: atom_id res chain seq x y z
N MET A 1 -24.86 -45.78 -16.18
CA MET A 1 -24.87 -45.17 -14.84
C MET A 1 -23.67 -44.24 -14.73
N GLU A 2 -23.99 -42.95 -14.68
CA GLU A 2 -23.26 -41.80 -14.14
C GLU A 2 -21.72 -41.84 -14.05
N ASP A 3 -21.10 -41.14 -15.02
CA ASP A 3 -19.80 -40.50 -14.88
C ASP A 3 -19.90 -39.42 -13.79
N ALA A 4 -19.23 -39.63 -12.65
CA ALA A 4 -19.24 -38.70 -11.54
C ALA A 4 -18.22 -37.57 -11.79
N PRO A 5 -18.62 -36.28 -11.84
CA PRO A 5 -17.65 -35.21 -11.88
C PRO A 5 -17.07 -35.02 -10.48
N ALA A 6 -15.74 -35.10 -10.39
CA ALA A 6 -14.98 -34.80 -9.17
C ALA A 6 -15.33 -33.39 -8.64
N PRO A 7 -15.33 -33.17 -7.31
CA PRO A 7 -15.54 -31.85 -6.75
C PRO A 7 -14.36 -30.95 -7.11
N GLN A 8 -14.61 -29.97 -7.99
CA GLN A 8 -13.69 -28.87 -8.24
C GLN A 8 -13.52 -28.10 -6.93
N SER A 9 -12.32 -28.19 -6.35
CA SER A 9 -11.92 -27.37 -5.21
C SER A 9 -12.13 -25.88 -5.53
N PRO A 10 -12.59 -25.06 -4.57
CA PRO A 10 -12.96 -23.67 -4.84
C PRO A 10 -11.75 -22.90 -5.37
N ALA A 11 -11.97 -22.20 -6.47
CA ALA A 11 -10.99 -21.35 -7.12
C ALA A 11 -10.31 -20.43 -6.10
N LYS A 12 -8.97 -20.53 -6.00
CA LYS A 12 -8.14 -19.50 -5.36
C LYS A 12 -8.46 -18.16 -6.03
N PRO A 13 -9.02 -17.17 -5.33
CA PRO A 13 -9.26 -15.87 -5.93
C PRO A 13 -7.93 -15.27 -6.33
N SER A 14 -7.91 -14.82 -7.58
CA SER A 14 -6.77 -14.43 -8.38
C SER A 14 -5.83 -13.45 -7.66
N SER A 15 -4.54 -13.76 -7.69
CA SER A 15 -3.41 -12.95 -7.21
C SER A 15 -3.34 -11.52 -7.77
N LYS A 16 -4.14 -11.18 -8.80
CA LYS A 16 -4.29 -9.81 -9.32
C LYS A 16 -5.09 -8.90 -8.39
N ALA A 17 -6.18 -9.38 -7.78
CA ALA A 17 -7.02 -8.56 -6.91
C ALA A 17 -6.30 -8.17 -5.61
N GLY A 18 -5.48 -9.08 -5.07
CA GLY A 18 -4.64 -8.80 -3.90
C GLY A 18 -3.54 -7.77 -4.17
N LYS A 19 -2.97 -7.79 -5.39
CA LYS A 19 -1.93 -6.83 -5.80
C LYS A 19 -2.49 -5.42 -6.00
N GLN A 20 -3.67 -5.32 -6.61
CA GLN A 20 -4.32 -4.03 -6.82
C GLN A 20 -4.76 -3.38 -5.50
N ALA A 21 -5.32 -4.16 -4.57
CA ALA A 21 -5.64 -3.66 -3.23
C ALA A 21 -4.38 -3.21 -2.44
N GLN A 22 -3.24 -3.85 -2.67
CA GLN A 22 -1.97 -3.44 -2.07
C GLN A 22 -1.46 -2.12 -2.68
N ASP A 23 -1.51 -1.97 -4.00
CA ASP A 23 -1.12 -0.74 -4.68
C ASP A 23 -2.05 0.44 -4.28
N ASP A 24 -3.35 0.20 -4.15
CA ASP A 24 -4.33 1.18 -3.68
C ASP A 24 -4.07 1.60 -2.22
N PHE A 25 -3.79 0.64 -1.33
CA PHE A 25 -3.40 0.95 0.05
C PHE A 25 -2.12 1.78 0.07
N SER A 26 -1.10 1.40 -0.70
CA SER A 26 0.19 2.10 -0.73
C SER A 26 0.02 3.56 -1.16
N ALA A 27 -0.84 3.82 -2.15
CA ALA A 27 -1.17 5.18 -2.60
C ALA A 27 -1.92 5.99 -1.54
N ILE A 28 -2.93 5.39 -0.88
CA ILE A 28 -3.69 6.05 0.20
C ILE A 28 -2.77 6.35 1.39
N TYR A 29 -1.99 5.36 1.81
CA TYR A 29 -1.04 5.47 2.90
C TYR A 29 -0.01 6.56 2.64
N LEU A 30 0.62 6.56 1.46
CA LEU A 30 1.61 7.57 1.10
C LEU A 30 1.01 8.98 1.07
N ARG A 31 -0.22 9.15 0.56
CA ARG A 31 -0.90 10.46 0.61
C ARG A 31 -1.19 10.92 2.04
N LYS A 32 -1.68 10.02 2.90
CA LYS A 32 -1.96 10.34 4.30
C LYS A 32 -0.69 10.71 5.03
N VAL A 33 0.33 9.86 4.97
CA VAL A 33 1.64 10.12 5.59
C VAL A 33 2.26 11.41 5.07
N ALA A 34 2.24 11.66 3.76
CA ALA A 34 2.76 12.91 3.22
C ALA A 34 1.98 14.16 3.68
N ALA A 35 0.67 14.05 3.92
CA ALA A 35 -0.13 15.13 4.47
C ALA A 35 0.13 15.36 5.96
N GLU A 36 0.18 14.29 6.76
CA GLU A 36 0.44 14.36 8.20
C GLU A 36 1.85 14.89 8.50
N PHE A 37 2.84 14.53 7.68
CA PHE A 37 4.21 15.00 7.80
C PHE A 37 4.52 16.20 6.88
N ALA A 38 3.52 16.89 6.34
CA ALA A 38 3.75 17.98 5.38
C ALA A 38 4.73 19.04 5.90
N ASP A 39 4.52 19.51 7.14
CA ASP A 39 5.38 20.51 7.78
C ASP A 39 6.82 19.99 7.98
N ASP A 40 6.98 18.71 8.29
CA ASP A 40 8.30 18.09 8.48
C ASP A 40 8.98 17.80 7.15
N LEU A 41 8.23 17.47 6.11
CA LEU A 41 8.73 17.32 4.74
C LEU A 41 9.21 18.66 4.18
N ASP A 42 8.53 19.76 4.48
CA ASP A 42 8.97 21.10 4.11
C ASP A 42 10.26 21.49 4.85
N LYS A 43 10.38 21.20 6.15
CA LYS A 43 11.65 21.41 6.89
C LYS A 43 12.80 20.56 6.33
N VAL A 44 12.54 19.30 6.03
CA VAL A 44 13.54 18.40 5.41
C VAL A 44 13.94 18.95 4.04
N ARG A 45 13.00 19.49 3.27
CA ARG A 45 13.28 20.11 1.97
C ARG A 45 14.12 21.38 2.08
N GLU A 46 13.93 22.17 3.14
CA GLU A 46 14.72 23.37 3.43
C GLU A 46 16.10 23.06 4.04
N ALA A 47 16.34 21.81 4.45
CA ALA A 47 17.63 21.41 5.01
C ALA A 47 18.75 21.46 3.96
N GLN A 48 19.92 21.97 4.36
CA GLN A 48 21.07 22.19 3.46
C GLN A 48 21.64 20.91 2.84
N ASP A 49 21.40 19.77 3.47
CA ASP A 49 21.82 18.44 3.06
C ASP A 49 20.78 17.70 2.20
N PHE A 50 19.56 18.23 2.08
CA PHE A 50 18.53 17.64 1.24
C PHE A 50 18.73 18.03 -0.23
N LYS A 51 18.93 17.00 -1.06
CA LYS A 51 19.18 17.15 -2.50
C LYS A 51 18.10 16.44 -3.29
N ALA A 52 17.98 16.77 -4.57
CA ALA A 52 17.07 16.06 -5.48
C ALA A 52 17.34 14.53 -5.51
N SER A 53 18.59 14.12 -5.27
CA SER A 53 18.98 12.70 -5.13
C SER A 53 18.47 12.03 -3.85
N SER A 54 18.08 12.79 -2.84
CA SER A 54 17.53 12.29 -1.56
C SER A 54 16.03 11.98 -1.65
N VAL A 55 15.33 12.53 -2.66
CA VAL A 55 13.89 12.32 -2.87
C VAL A 55 13.52 10.84 -3.06
N PRO A 56 14.21 10.04 -3.90
CA PRO A 56 13.93 8.61 -4.00
C PRO A 56 14.10 7.89 -2.67
N MET A 57 15.16 8.19 -1.91
CA MET A 57 15.38 7.60 -0.59
C MET A 57 14.23 7.92 0.38
N LEU A 58 13.79 9.18 0.41
CA LEU A 58 12.66 9.62 1.23
C LEU A 58 11.38 8.88 0.86
N ILE A 59 11.05 8.79 -0.43
CA ILE A 59 9.87 8.05 -0.91
C ILE A 59 9.95 6.58 -0.51
N HIS A 60 11.13 5.95 -0.66
CA HIS A 60 11.35 4.56 -0.26
C HIS A 60 11.16 4.36 1.25
N ALA A 61 11.68 5.26 2.09
CA ALA A 61 11.52 5.19 3.54
C ALA A 61 10.05 5.35 3.97
N LEU A 62 9.34 6.33 3.38
CA LEU A 62 7.92 6.53 3.65
C LEU A 62 7.10 5.30 3.24
N LYS A 63 7.33 4.75 2.04
CA LYS A 63 6.67 3.52 1.58
C LYS A 63 7.03 2.31 2.43
N GLN A 64 8.26 2.21 2.94
CA GLN A 64 8.65 1.11 3.83
C GLN A 64 7.83 1.10 5.13
N GLY A 65 7.36 2.25 5.60
CA GLY A 65 6.47 2.33 6.77
C GLY A 65 5.15 1.56 6.61
N GLU A 66 4.69 1.30 5.38
CA GLU A 66 3.52 0.43 5.12
C GLU A 66 3.72 -0.99 5.65
N SER A 67 4.97 -1.47 5.75
CA SER A 67 5.27 -2.81 6.28
C SER A 67 4.90 -2.99 7.75
N LEU A 68 4.67 -1.89 8.49
CA LEU A 68 4.18 -1.91 9.87
C LEU A 68 2.71 -2.33 9.98
N PHE A 69 1.95 -2.24 8.88
CA PHE A 69 0.53 -2.62 8.86
C PHE A 69 0.35 -4.05 8.39
N SER A 70 -0.52 -4.78 9.08
CA SER A 70 -0.94 -6.13 8.67
C SER A 70 -1.82 -6.09 7.41
N VAL A 71 -1.95 -7.24 6.75
CA VAL A 71 -2.82 -7.36 5.55
C VAL A 71 -4.28 -7.04 5.88
N GLU A 72 -4.73 -7.36 7.09
CA GLU A 72 -6.10 -7.10 7.54
C GLU A 72 -6.36 -5.60 7.74
N GLU A 73 -5.41 -4.88 8.34
CA GLU A 73 -5.46 -3.42 8.47
C GLU A 73 -5.42 -2.73 7.11
N ARG A 74 -4.55 -3.18 6.21
CA ARG A 74 -4.48 -2.67 4.84
C ARG A 74 -5.82 -2.80 4.11
N ARG A 75 -6.48 -3.95 4.22
CA ARG A 75 -7.81 -4.17 3.61
C ARG A 75 -8.89 -3.27 4.20
N ARG A 76 -8.89 -3.02 5.52
CA ARG A 76 -9.88 -2.13 6.16
C ARG A 76 -9.75 -0.70 5.66
N VAL A 77 -8.53 -0.19 5.51
CA VAL A 77 -8.28 1.17 5.01
C VAL A 77 -8.71 1.32 3.55
N VAL A 78 -8.41 0.33 2.69
CA VAL A 78 -8.87 0.34 1.28
C VAL A 78 -10.39 0.26 1.19
N GLY A 79 -11.03 -0.56 2.05
CA GLY A 79 -12.48 -0.64 2.14
C GLY A 79 -13.15 0.66 2.60
N ALA A 80 -12.56 1.34 3.60
CA ALA A 80 -13.07 2.61 4.12
C ALA A 80 -12.81 3.80 3.18
N ALA A 81 -11.78 3.75 2.33
CA ALA A 81 -11.49 4.80 1.36
C ALA A 81 -12.37 4.73 0.09
N ASN A 82 -13.03 3.59 -0.15
CA ASN A 82 -13.94 3.36 -1.28
C ASN A 82 -15.43 3.33 -0.87
N ALA A 83 -15.75 3.59 0.40
CA ALA A 83 -17.11 3.69 0.93
C ALA A 83 -17.55 5.16 1.03
#